data_AF-O97590-F1
#
_entry.id   AF-O97590-F1
#
_cell.length_a   1.000
_cell.length_b   1.000
_cell.length_c   1.000
_cell.angle_alpha   90.00
_cell.angle_beta   90.00
_cell.angle_gamma   90.00
#
_symmetry.space_group_name_H-M   'P 1'
#
loop_
_entity.id
_entity.type
_entity.pdbx_description
1 polymer ?
#
loop_
_entity_poly.entity_id
_entity_poly.type
_entity_poly.pdbx_seq_one_letter_code
_entity_poly.pdbx_strand_id
1 'polypeptide(L)'
;CNSDIVIRAKVVGKKLVKEGPFGTMVYTVKQMKMYRGFTKMPHVQYIHTEASESLCGLKLEVNKYQYLLTGRVYDGKVYTGLCNFVERWDQLTLSQRKGLNYRYHLGCNCKIKSCYYLPCFVTSKNECLWTDMLSNFGYPGYQSKHYACIR
;
A
#
# COMPACT_ATOMS: atom_id res chain seq x y z
N CYS A 1 8.08 0.81 -3.88
CA CYS A 1 8.41 0.35 -5.25
C CYS A 1 8.26 -1.16 -5.46
N ASN A 2 8.13 -1.95 -4.39
CA ASN A 2 7.92 -3.40 -4.46
C ASN A 2 6.48 -3.83 -4.78
N SER A 3 5.54 -2.89 -4.80
CA SER A 3 4.16 -3.14 -5.24
C SER A 3 4.08 -3.11 -6.76
N ASP A 4 3.35 -4.06 -7.32
CA ASP A 4 3.10 -4.16 -8.76
C ASP A 4 2.06 -3.13 -9.20
N ILE A 5 1.03 -2.95 -8.38
CA ILE A 5 -0.06 -2.00 -8.61
C ILE A 5 -0.18 -1.04 -7.44
N VAL A 6 -0.54 0.20 -7.77
CA VAL A 6 -0.93 1.24 -6.81
C VAL A 6 -2.12 1.98 -7.42
N ILE A 7 -3.30 1.83 -6.83
CA ILE A 7 -4.54 2.42 -7.35
C ILE A 7 -5.30 3.15 -6.26
N ARG A 8 -6.07 4.16 -6.66
CA ARG A 8 -7.19 4.67 -5.88
C ARG A 8 -8.47 4.05 -6.41
N ALA A 9 -9.24 3.38 -5.56
CA ALA A 9 -10.46 2.72 -5.96
C ALA A 9 -11.54 2.78 -4.88
N LYS A 10 -12.81 2.74 -5.29
CA LYS A 10 -13.97 2.57 -4.41
C LYS A 10 -14.39 1.11 -4.42
N VAL A 11 -14.59 0.51 -3.26
CA VAL A 11 -15.15 -0.86 -3.18
C VAL A 11 -16.65 -0.78 -3.46
N VAL A 12 -17.14 -1.58 -4.41
CA VAL A 12 -18.55 -1.61 -4.83
C VAL A 12 -19.25 -2.93 -4.52
N GLY A 13 -18.48 -3.98 -4.24
CA GLY A 13 -19.01 -5.26 -3.81
C GLY A 13 -17.92 -6.12 -3.15
N LYS A 14 -18.33 -7.18 -2.46
CA LYS A 14 -17.44 -8.19 -1.91
C LYS A 14 -18.09 -9.56 -1.93
N LYS A 15 -17.31 -10.60 -2.14
CA LYS A 15 -17.75 -12.00 -2.08
C LYS A 15 -16.68 -12.85 -1.41
N LEU A 16 -17.09 -13.75 -0.53
CA LEU A 16 -16.21 -14.78 0.01
C LEU A 16 -16.23 -15.98 -0.95
N VAL A 17 -15.08 -16.34 -1.48
CA VAL A 17 -14.92 -17.51 -2.35
C VAL A 17 -14.17 -18.58 -1.57
N LYS A 18 -14.65 -19.82 -1.64
CA LYS A 18 -13.96 -20.99 -1.07
C LYS A 18 -12.81 -21.44 -2.00
N GLU A 19 -11.85 -20.55 -2.23
CA GLU A 19 -10.57 -20.88 -2.86
C GLU A 19 -9.55 -21.17 -1.75
N GLY A 20 -8.91 -22.34 -1.79
CA GLY A 20 -7.92 -22.75 -0.78
C GLY A 20 -8.51 -23.11 0.59
N PRO A 21 -7.64 -23.49 1.55
CA PRO A 21 -8.07 -23.98 2.87
C PRO A 21 -8.67 -22.90 3.78
N PHE A 22 -8.32 -21.63 3.54
CA PHE A 22 -8.70 -20.52 4.42
C PHE A 22 -9.76 -19.58 3.81
N GLY A 23 -10.05 -19.74 2.52
CA GLY A 23 -10.98 -18.90 1.76
C GLY A 23 -10.38 -17.54 1.37
N THR A 24 -10.88 -17.01 0.25
CA THR A 24 -10.42 -15.75 -0.33
C THR A 24 -11.57 -14.75 -0.35
N MET A 25 -11.36 -13.58 0.23
CA MET A 25 -12.27 -12.45 0.07
C MET A 25 -11.93 -11.71 -1.22
N VAL A 26 -12.91 -11.61 -2.12
CA VAL A 26 -12.77 -10.91 -3.40
C VAL A 26 -13.62 -9.65 -3.36
N TYR A 27 -12.96 -8.51 -3.53
CA TYR A 27 -13.58 -7.20 -3.64
C TYR A 27 -13.74 -6.80 -5.09
N THR A 28 -14.95 -6.41 -5.48
CA THR A 28 -15.18 -5.70 -6.73
C THR A 28 -14.93 -4.23 -6.49
N VAL A 29 -14.08 -3.62 -7.30
CA VAL A 29 -13.68 -2.22 -7.14
C VAL A 29 -13.93 -1.40 -8.40
N LYS A 30 -14.32 -0.15 -8.21
CA LYS A 30 -14.31 0.87 -9.25
C LYS A 30 -12.98 1.61 -9.16
N GLN A 31 -12.06 1.29 -10.08
CA GLN A 31 -10.80 2.01 -10.21
C GLN A 31 -11.06 3.48 -10.57
N MET A 32 -10.48 4.40 -9.81
CA MET A 32 -10.62 5.85 -10.03
C MET A 32 -9.34 6.49 -10.53
N LYS A 33 -8.18 5.95 -10.12
CA LYS A 33 -6.87 6.39 -10.59
C LYS A 33 -5.86 5.26 -10.42
N MET A 34 -4.92 5.15 -11.35
CA MET A 34 -3.74 4.31 -11.22
C MET A 34 -2.49 5.19 -11.10
N TYR A 35 -1.58 4.81 -10.22
CA TYR A 35 -0.30 5.48 -10.00
C TYR A 35 0.87 4.60 -10.43
N ARG A 36 0.68 3.27 -10.42
CA ARG A 36 1.67 2.27 -10.84
C ARG A 36 0.96 1.01 -11.30
N GLY A 37 1.59 0.29 -12.22
CA GLY A 37 1.14 -1.02 -12.68
C GLY A 37 0.47 -1.04 -14.05
N PHE A 38 0.50 0.07 -14.80
CA PHE A 38 -0.15 0.21 -16.11
C PHE A 38 0.19 -0.92 -17.10
N THR A 39 1.43 -1.41 -17.09
CA THR A 39 1.87 -2.50 -17.97
C THR A 39 1.53 -3.89 -17.43
N LYS A 40 1.44 -4.06 -16.11
CA LYS A 40 1.15 -5.36 -15.48
C LYS A 40 -0.34 -5.67 -15.40
N MET A 41 -1.15 -4.64 -15.16
CA MET A 41 -2.59 -4.74 -14.99
C MET A 41 -3.22 -3.42 -15.46
N PRO A 42 -3.59 -3.29 -16.74
CA PRO A 42 -4.11 -2.03 -17.30
C PRO A 42 -5.37 -1.52 -16.58
N HIS A 43 -6.20 -2.45 -16.10
CA HIS A 43 -7.41 -2.15 -15.35
C HIS A 43 -7.62 -3.15 -14.21
N VAL A 44 -7.91 -2.65 -13.02
CA VAL A 44 -8.18 -3.46 -11.82
C VAL A 44 -9.67 -3.43 -11.52
N GLN A 45 -10.34 -4.56 -11.75
CA GLN A 45 -11.76 -4.74 -11.42
C GLN A 45 -11.96 -5.53 -10.11
N TYR A 46 -11.06 -6.47 -9.82
CA TYR A 46 -11.14 -7.35 -8.66
C TYR A 46 -9.85 -7.30 -7.84
N ILE A 47 -10.01 -7.38 -6.52
CA ILE A 47 -8.91 -7.43 -5.55
C ILE A 47 -9.15 -8.60 -4.61
N HIS A 48 -8.15 -9.45 -4.48
CA HIS A 48 -8.15 -10.65 -3.67
C HIS A 48 -7.37 -10.38 -2.37
N THR A 49 -7.90 -10.88 -1.26
CA THR A 49 -7.23 -10.88 0.03
C THR A 49 -7.68 -12.12 0.80
N GLU A 50 -6.92 -12.51 1.81
CA GLU A 50 -7.30 -13.64 2.67
C GLU A 50 -8.63 -13.34 3.39
N ALA A 51 -9.42 -14.38 3.67
CA ALA A 51 -10.73 -14.20 4.28
C ALA A 51 -10.67 -13.67 5.73
N SER A 52 -9.57 -13.94 6.45
CA SER A 52 -9.36 -13.58 7.85
C SER A 52 -8.23 -12.58 8.03
N GLU A 53 -8.41 -11.60 8.91
CA GLU A 53 -7.36 -10.66 9.34
C GLU A 53 -6.15 -11.37 9.95
N SER A 54 -6.34 -12.51 10.64
CA SER A 54 -5.24 -13.32 11.20
C SER A 54 -4.30 -13.87 10.11
N LEU A 55 -4.78 -13.95 8.87
CA LEU A 55 -4.02 -14.34 7.68
C LEU A 55 -3.68 -13.12 6.81
N CYS A 56 -3.66 -11.91 7.38
CA CYS A 56 -3.45 -10.65 6.67
C CYS A 56 -4.59 -10.25 5.73
N GLY A 57 -5.79 -10.80 5.91
CA GLY A 57 -7.00 -10.41 5.20
C GLY A 57 -7.47 -8.99 5.53
N LEU A 58 -8.11 -8.32 4.57
CA LEU A 58 -8.67 -6.98 4.78
C LEU A 58 -10.19 -7.04 5.00
N LYS A 59 -10.71 -6.08 5.77
CA LYS A 59 -12.15 -5.79 5.89
C LYS A 59 -12.48 -4.43 5.28
N LEU A 60 -12.52 -4.35 3.95
CA LEU A 60 -12.91 -3.12 3.27
C LEU A 60 -14.44 -2.90 3.28
N GLU A 61 -14.85 -1.66 3.54
CA GLU A 61 -16.26 -1.27 3.54
C GLU A 61 -16.78 -0.98 2.13
N VAL A 62 -17.89 -1.62 1.77
CA VAL A 62 -18.53 -1.50 0.46
C VAL A 62 -19.29 -0.18 0.36
N ASN A 63 -19.15 0.50 -0.78
CA ASN A 63 -19.83 1.74 -1.16
C ASN A 63 -19.61 2.97 -0.26
N LYS A 64 -18.75 2.86 0.76
CA LYS A 64 -18.54 3.91 1.76
C LYS A 64 -17.33 4.80 1.47
N TYR A 65 -16.16 4.20 1.28
CA TYR A 65 -14.89 4.95 1.15
C TYR A 65 -14.18 4.67 -0.18
N GLN A 66 -13.28 5.60 -0.53
CA GLN A 66 -12.22 5.35 -1.51
C GLN A 66 -10.97 4.95 -0.75
N TYR A 67 -10.23 3.99 -1.28
CA TYR A 67 -9.00 3.50 -0.68
C TYR A 67 -7.84 3.70 -1.66
N LEU A 68 -6.68 4.02 -1.11
CA LEU A 68 -5.42 3.71 -1.76
C LEU A 68 -5.15 2.22 -1.53
N LEU A 69 -4.92 1.49 -2.61
CA LEU A 69 -4.69 0.05 -2.58
C LEU A 69 -3.39 -0.24 -3.30
N THR A 70 -2.47 -0.89 -2.59
CA THR A 70 -1.26 -1.45 -3.17
C THR A 70 -1.33 -2.96 -3.14
N GLY A 71 -0.71 -3.61 -4.13
CA GLY A 71 -0.79 -5.06 -4.23
C GLY A 71 0.24 -5.64 -5.17
N ARG A 72 0.20 -6.97 -5.26
CA ARG A 72 0.96 -7.78 -6.20
C ARG A 72 0.02 -8.36 -7.25
N VAL A 73 0.55 -8.57 -8.45
CA VAL A 73 -0.17 -9.29 -9.50
C VAL A 73 0.39 -10.70 -9.56
N TYR A 74 -0.47 -11.69 -9.35
CA TYR A 74 -0.12 -13.10 -9.43
C TYR A 74 -1.25 -13.84 -10.17
N ASP A 75 -0.88 -14.62 -11.19
CA ASP A 75 -1.82 -15.38 -12.01
C ASP A 75 -3.00 -14.54 -12.54
N GLY A 76 -2.70 -13.35 -13.08
CA GLY A 76 -3.71 -12.41 -13.59
C GLY A 76 -4.65 -11.80 -12.52
N LYS A 77 -4.45 -12.11 -11.23
CA LYS A 77 -5.25 -11.60 -10.11
C LYS A 77 -4.43 -10.59 -9.29
N VAL A 78 -5.11 -9.59 -8.73
CA VAL A 78 -4.49 -8.62 -7.83
C VAL A 78 -4.68 -9.07 -6.39
N TYR A 79 -3.58 -9.28 -5.66
CA TYR A 79 -3.60 -9.63 -4.25
C TYR A 79 -3.11 -8.48 -3.37
N THR A 80 -3.79 -8.28 -2.24
CA THR A 80 -3.43 -7.30 -1.22
C THR A 80 -3.75 -7.85 0.17
N GLY A 81 -3.23 -7.23 1.22
CA GLY A 81 -3.46 -7.63 2.60
C GLY A 81 -3.01 -6.55 3.58
N LEU A 82 -3.10 -6.86 4.89
CA LEU A 82 -2.69 -5.95 5.96
C LEU A 82 -1.20 -5.55 5.90
N CYS A 83 -0.36 -6.38 5.27
CA CYS A 83 1.06 -6.08 5.06
C CYS A 83 1.32 -5.10 3.90
N ASN A 84 0.28 -4.71 3.15
CA ASN A 84 0.38 -3.74 2.07
C ASN A 84 -0.01 -2.34 2.55
N PHE A 85 0.39 -1.32 1.79
CA PHE A 85 -0.10 0.02 2.04
C PHE A 85 -1.54 0.12 1.52
N VAL A 86 -2.48 -0.03 2.45
CA VAL A 86 -3.92 0.10 2.23
C VAL A 86 -4.45 1.11 3.22
N GLU A 87 -4.98 2.22 2.72
CA GLU A 87 -5.41 3.32 3.58
C GLU A 87 -6.62 4.01 2.96
N ARG A 88 -7.50 4.56 3.80
CA ARG A 88 -8.60 5.35 3.26
C ARG A 88 -8.05 6.62 2.63
N TRP A 89 -8.60 6.98 1.48
CA TRP A 89 -8.13 8.14 0.71
C TRP A 89 -8.26 9.44 1.52
N ASP A 90 -9.32 9.58 2.31
CA ASP A 90 -9.56 10.72 3.20
C ASP A 90 -8.56 10.81 4.36
N GLN A 91 -7.94 9.69 4.76
CA GLN A 91 -6.93 9.63 5.83
C GLN A 91 -5.50 9.90 5.34
N LEU A 92 -5.25 9.84 4.03
CA LEU A 92 -3.94 10.19 3.49
C LEU A 92 -3.63 11.67 3.64
N THR A 93 -2.41 11.97 4.08
CA THR A 93 -1.93 13.36 4.20
C THR A 93 -1.77 14.02 2.83
N LEU A 94 -1.75 15.36 2.82
CA LEU A 94 -1.43 16.11 1.60
C LEU A 94 -0.06 15.73 1.04
N SER A 95 0.94 15.50 1.90
CA SER A 95 2.27 15.04 1.49
C SER A 95 2.23 13.68 0.81
N GLN A 96 1.48 12.72 1.35
CA GLN A 96 1.31 11.40 0.74
C GLN A 96 0.61 11.49 -0.62
N ARG A 97 -0.48 12.28 -0.72
CA ARG A 97 -1.19 12.49 -1.99
C ARG A 97 -0.29 13.16 -3.04
N LYS A 98 0.52 14.16 -2.66
CA LYS A 98 1.53 14.76 -3.57
C LYS A 98 2.62 13.74 -3.93
N GLY A 99 3.05 12.94 -2.96
CA GLY A 99 4.02 11.87 -3.14
C GLY A 99 3.59 10.87 -4.20
N LEU A 100 2.35 10.37 -4.10
CA LEU A 100 1.76 9.44 -5.07
C LEU A 100 1.70 10.01 -6.49
N ASN A 101 1.37 11.30 -6.63
CA ASN A 101 1.23 11.93 -7.95
C ASN A 101 2.59 12.28 -8.59
N TYR A 102 3.61 12.65 -7.79
CA TYR A 102 4.79 13.33 -8.35
C TYR A 102 6.15 12.82 -7.86
N ARG A 103 6.26 12.15 -6.70
CA ARG A 103 7.57 11.92 -6.05
C ARG A 103 7.90 10.46 -5.80
N TYR A 104 6.95 9.63 -5.39
CA TYR A 104 7.24 8.27 -4.93
C TYR A 104 7.83 7.37 -6.02
N HIS A 105 7.57 7.65 -7.30
CA HIS A 105 8.18 6.91 -8.40
C HIS A 105 9.68 7.23 -8.57
N LEU A 106 10.13 8.41 -8.14
CA LEU A 106 11.54 8.83 -8.16
C LEU A 106 12.35 8.16 -7.04
N GLY A 107 11.68 7.69 -5.99
CA GLY A 107 12.31 7.08 -4.82
C GLY A 107 12.67 5.60 -4.96
N CYS A 108 12.47 4.97 -6.13
CA CYS A 108 12.68 3.53 -6.25
C CYS A 108 14.13 3.08 -6.14
N ASN A 109 15.08 3.97 -6.39
CA ASN A 109 16.51 3.70 -6.23
C ASN A 109 17.04 4.15 -4.86
N CYS A 110 16.15 4.57 -3.96
CA CYS A 110 16.48 4.96 -2.60
C CYS A 110 15.98 3.93 -1.58
N LYS A 111 16.72 3.77 -0.50
CA LYS A 111 16.40 2.83 0.59
C LYS A 111 16.08 3.60 1.86
N ILE A 112 14.95 3.28 2.47
CA ILE A 112 14.62 3.78 3.80
C ILE A 112 15.37 2.93 4.82
N LYS A 113 16.20 3.56 5.64
CA LYS A 113 16.89 2.93 6.77
C LYS A 113 16.15 3.23 8.05
N SER A 114 15.32 2.28 8.51
CA SER A 114 14.59 2.42 9.76
C SER A 114 15.54 2.32 10.96
N CYS A 115 15.42 3.26 11.89
CA CYS A 115 16.18 3.35 13.12
C CYS A 115 15.36 2.82 14.29
N TYR A 116 15.81 1.71 14.87
CA TYR A 116 15.14 1.07 16.02
C TYR A 116 15.80 1.41 17.36
N TYR A 117 17.09 1.77 17.36
CA TYR A 117 17.85 2.14 18.55
C TYR A 117 18.93 3.15 18.16
N LEU A 118 19.21 4.13 19.03
CA LEU A 118 20.21 5.15 18.76
C LEU A 118 21.63 4.66 19.12
N PRO A 119 22.67 5.15 18.43
CA PRO A 119 22.63 6.07 17.29
C PRO A 119 22.44 5.35 15.93
N CYS A 120 21.80 6.00 14.97
CA CYS A 120 21.65 5.49 13.61
C CYS A 120 22.23 6.44 12.57
N PHE A 121 22.93 5.89 11.58
CA PHE A 121 23.59 6.65 10.53
C PHE A 121 23.28 6.07 9.16
N VAL A 122 23.23 6.91 8.12
CA VAL A 122 23.15 6.47 6.73
C VAL A 122 24.55 6.10 6.23
N THR A 123 24.63 5.06 5.41
CA THR A 123 25.90 4.57 4.82
C THR A 123 26.08 4.98 3.36
N SER A 124 25.05 5.53 2.72
CA SER A 124 25.12 6.00 1.34
C SER A 124 24.21 7.21 1.10
N LYS A 125 24.48 7.95 0.01
CA LYS A 125 23.65 9.11 -0.42
C LYS A 125 22.23 8.71 -0.85
N ASN A 126 21.99 7.44 -1.16
CA ASN A 126 20.69 6.93 -1.57
C ASN A 126 19.92 6.29 -0.40
N GLU A 127 20.39 6.48 0.84
CA GLU A 127 19.68 6.07 2.05
C GLU A 127 19.06 7.28 2.75
N CYS A 128 17.83 7.11 3.21
CA CYS A 128 17.19 8.09 4.10
C CYS A 128 16.92 7.46 5.46
N LEU A 129 17.38 8.11 6.51
CA LEU A 129 17.17 7.67 7.89
C LEU A 129 15.72 7.94 8.33
N TRP A 130 15.03 6.89 8.77
CA TRP A 130 13.69 6.97 9.36
C TRP A 130 13.76 6.64 10.86
N THR A 131 13.52 7.62 11.71
CA THR A 131 13.44 7.51 13.17
C THR A 131 12.04 7.28 13.71
N ASP A 132 11.00 7.21 12.85
CA ASP A 132 9.63 6.92 13.26
C ASP A 132 9.51 5.67 14.18
N MET A 133 10.38 4.67 14.00
CA MET A 133 10.37 3.44 14.79
C MET A 133 10.86 3.61 16.24
N LEU A 134 11.55 4.72 16.57
CA LEU A 134 11.99 5.01 17.94
C LEU A 134 10.82 5.38 18.86
N SER A 135 9.78 6.02 18.31
CA SER A 135 8.68 6.58 19.11
C SER A 135 7.31 6.01 18.80
N ASN A 136 7.08 5.48 17.59
CA ASN A 136 5.74 5.11 17.13
C ASN A 136 5.41 3.61 17.24
N PHE A 137 6.28 2.77 17.82
CA PHE A 137 6.02 1.34 18.08
C PHE A 137 5.37 0.58 16.90
N GLY A 138 5.80 0.84 15.67
CA GLY A 138 5.27 0.18 14.46
C GLY A 138 4.09 0.89 13.79
N TYR A 139 3.56 1.97 14.37
CA TYR A 139 2.56 2.82 13.70
C TYR A 139 3.19 3.84 12.75
N PRO A 140 2.45 4.29 11.72
CA PRO A 140 2.91 5.35 10.83
C PRO A 140 3.22 6.66 11.58
N GLY A 141 4.51 6.94 11.77
CA GLY A 141 5.01 8.17 12.36
C GLY A 141 5.03 9.36 11.40
N TYR A 142 5.61 10.46 11.87
CA TYR A 142 5.64 11.73 11.14
C TYR A 142 6.35 11.59 9.78
N GLN A 143 7.49 10.90 9.72
CA GLN A 143 8.25 10.79 8.48
C GLN A 143 7.51 9.95 7.43
N SER A 144 6.90 8.83 7.82
CA SER A 144 6.08 8.00 6.92
C SER A 144 4.85 8.76 6.37
N LYS A 145 4.32 9.70 7.15
CA LYS A 145 3.18 10.55 6.78
C LYS A 145 3.58 11.75 5.93
N HIS A 146 4.78 12.31 6.09
CA HIS A 146 5.12 13.62 5.51
C HIS A 146 6.31 13.62 4.58
N TYR A 147 7.22 12.65 4.69
CA TYR A 147 8.47 12.63 3.93
C TYR A 147 8.41 11.64 2.76
N ALA A 148 9.38 11.79 1.85
CA ALA A 148 9.63 10.87 0.76
C ALA A 148 11.14 10.67 0.66
N CYS A 149 11.59 9.43 0.54
CA CYS A 149 13.00 9.14 0.28
C CYS A 149 13.22 9.14 -1.23
N ILE A 150 13.90 10.16 -1.74
CA ILE A 150 14.18 10.41 -3.16
C ILE A 150 15.65 10.84 -3.32
N ARG A 151 16.24 10.57 -4.48
CA ARG A 151 17.59 11.02 -4.83
C ARG A 151 17.57 12.47 -5.31
#